data_AF-A0AAF3EDE2-F1
#
_entry.id   AF-A0AAF3EDE2-F1
#
_cell.length_a   1.000
_cell.length_b   1.000
_cell.length_c   1.000
_cell.angle_alpha   90.00
_cell.angle_beta   90.00
_cell.angle_gamma   90.00
#
_symmetry.space_group_name_H-M   'P 1'
#
loop_
_entity.id
_entity.type
_entity.pdbx_description
1 polymer ?
#
loop_
_entity_poly.entity_id
_entity_poly.type
_entity_poly.pdbx_seq_one_letter_code
_entity_poly.pdbx_strand_id
1 'polypeptide(L)'
;MHPDLFPEQEFDESAPICAPREPCGFYSFSGAARTGSPMTWVRSWCKCGSDHDCVYSTTDIRSRMFRHVCIRKSPLDFQEFSGFE
;
A
#
# COMPACT_ATOMS: atom_id res chain seq x y z
N MET A 1 9.75 2.65 3.90
CA MET A 1 10.10 2.37 2.48
C MET A 1 10.73 3.62 1.89
N HIS A 2 11.63 3.51 0.92
CA HIS A 2 12.28 4.69 0.32
C HIS A 2 11.25 5.44 -0.55
N PRO A 3 10.84 6.67 -0.19
CA PRO A 3 9.72 7.36 -0.85
C PRO A 3 10.00 7.66 -2.33
N ASP A 4 11.27 7.87 -2.70
CA ASP A 4 11.66 8.05 -4.12
C ASP A 4 11.43 6.81 -5.00
N LEU A 5 11.36 5.61 -4.41
CA LEU A 5 11.17 4.36 -5.15
C LEU A 5 9.72 3.86 -5.08
N PHE A 6 9.02 4.18 -3.99
CA PHE A 6 7.64 3.77 -3.75
C PHE A 6 6.80 5.03 -3.52
N PRO A 7 6.14 5.57 -4.56
CA PRO A 7 5.31 6.75 -4.42
C PRO A 7 4.13 6.49 -3.47
N GLU A 8 3.50 7.57 -3.01
CA GLU A 8 2.35 7.50 -2.11
C GLU A 8 1.22 6.65 -2.70
N GLN A 9 0.53 5.91 -1.83
CA GLN A 9 -0.57 5.03 -2.24
C GLN A 9 -1.84 5.85 -2.39
N GLU A 10 -2.31 5.98 -3.62
CA GLU A 10 -3.58 6.66 -3.92
C GLU A 10 -4.74 5.67 -3.96
N PHE A 11 -5.79 5.93 -3.20
CA PHE A 11 -7.02 5.14 -3.16
C PHE A 11 -8.20 5.97 -3.65
N ASP A 12 -9.16 5.30 -4.28
CA ASP A 12 -10.44 5.93 -4.61
C ASP A 12 -11.33 5.94 -3.37
N GLU A 13 -11.73 7.11 -2.89
CA GLU A 13 -12.59 7.22 -1.71
C GLU A 13 -13.97 6.59 -1.92
N SER A 14 -14.42 6.48 -3.18
CA SER A 14 -15.68 5.83 -3.55
C SER A 14 -15.54 4.32 -3.74
N ALA A 15 -14.33 3.75 -3.63
CA ALA A 15 -14.14 2.31 -3.73
C ALA A 15 -14.78 1.57 -2.55
N PRO A 16 -15.34 0.36 -2.79
CA PRO A 16 -15.83 -0.52 -1.73
C PRO A 16 -14.72 -0.98 -0.80
N ILE A 17 -15.09 -1.52 0.37
CA ILE A 17 -14.12 -2.12 1.29
C ILE A 17 -13.62 -3.46 0.74
N CYS A 18 -12.32 -3.68 0.76
CA CYS A 18 -11.71 -4.93 0.30
C CYS A 18 -12.23 -6.13 1.11
N ALA A 19 -12.52 -7.24 0.44
CA ALA A 19 -12.84 -8.48 1.13
C ALA A 19 -11.58 -9.02 1.86
N PRO A 20 -11.75 -9.83 2.92
CA PRO A 20 -10.62 -10.40 3.62
C PRO A 20 -9.72 -11.19 2.65
N ARG A 21 -8.42 -10.89 2.68
CA ARG A 21 -7.35 -11.44 1.82
C ARG A 21 -7.29 -10.87 0.40
N GLU A 22 -8.20 -9.98 0.00
CA GLU A 22 -8.03 -9.22 -1.24
C GLU A 22 -6.86 -8.24 -1.14
N PRO A 23 -6.10 -8.06 -2.24
CA PRO A 23 -5.06 -7.05 -2.28
C PRO A 23 -5.66 -5.66 -2.36
N CYS A 24 -5.20 -4.75 -1.51
CA CYS A 24 -5.57 -3.34 -1.56
C CYS A 24 -4.78 -2.56 -2.62
N GLY A 25 -3.75 -3.16 -3.22
CA GLY A 25 -3.01 -2.55 -4.31
C GLY A 25 -1.71 -3.28 -4.63
N PHE A 26 -1.03 -2.79 -5.66
CA PHE A 26 0.26 -3.33 -6.07
C PHE A 26 1.16 -2.20 -6.56
N TYR A 27 2.46 -2.28 -6.28
CA TYR A 27 3.43 -1.54 -7.09
C TYR A 27 3.89 -2.41 -8.25
N SER A 28 3.89 -1.82 -9.45
CA SER A 28 4.46 -2.44 -10.65
C SER A 28 5.71 -1.70 -11.08
N PHE A 29 6.65 -2.42 -11.69
CA PHE A 29 7.77 -1.77 -12.36
C PHE A 29 7.23 -1.16 -13.64
N SER A 30 7.44 0.14 -13.83
CA SER A 30 7.12 0.76 -15.11
C SER A 30 7.95 0.09 -16.21
N GLY A 31 7.35 -0.21 -17.37
CA GLY A 31 8.01 -0.94 -18.46
C GLY A 31 9.29 -0.28 -19.00
N ALA A 32 9.55 0.97 -18.62
CA ALA A 32 10.76 1.72 -18.93
C ALA A 32 11.81 1.70 -17.79
N ALA A 33 11.75 0.71 -16.89
CA ALA A 33 12.62 0.56 -15.73
C ALA A 33 14.12 0.54 -16.10
N ARG A 34 14.70 1.74 -16.21
CA ARG A 34 16.13 1.95 -15.98
C ARG A 34 16.36 1.86 -14.48
N THR A 35 17.56 1.46 -14.11
CA THR A 35 18.04 1.45 -12.72
C THR A 35 17.76 2.81 -12.08
N GLY A 36 16.83 2.87 -11.12
CA GLY A 36 16.44 4.10 -10.41
C GLY A 36 15.10 4.74 -10.83
N SER A 37 14.33 4.15 -11.75
CA SER A 37 12.97 4.65 -12.02
C SER A 37 12.01 4.33 -10.86
N PRO A 38 11.15 5.27 -10.44
CA PRO A 38 10.17 5.05 -9.38
C PRO A 38 9.17 3.96 -9.80
N MET A 39 8.71 3.17 -8.84
CA MET A 39 7.63 2.21 -9.08
C MET A 39 6.32 2.93 -9.31
N THR A 40 5.39 2.29 -10.01
CA THR A 40 4.05 2.83 -10.24
C THR A 40 3.06 2.15 -9.30
N TRP A 41 2.37 2.93 -8.49
CA TRP A 41 1.24 2.46 -7.70
C TRP A 41 0.07 2.13 -8.65
N VAL A 42 -0.37 0.89 -8.61
CA VAL A 42 -1.53 0.41 -9.36
C VAL A 42 -2.69 0.34 -8.38
N ARG A 43 -3.56 1.35 -8.46
CA ARG A 43 -4.76 1.49 -7.64
C ARG A 43 -5.64 0.25 -7.78
N SER A 44 -6.03 -0.35 -6.64
CA SER A 44 -6.98 -1.46 -6.63
C SER A 44 -8.44 -0.97 -6.69
N TRP A 45 -9.38 -1.89 -6.88
CA TRP A 45 -10.81 -1.58 -6.98
C TRP A 45 -11.48 -1.52 -5.60
N CYS A 46 -10.72 -1.55 -4.52
CA CYS A 46 -11.22 -1.55 -3.16
C CYS A 46 -10.29 -0.74 -2.24
N LYS A 47 -10.79 -0.29 -1.09
CA LYS A 47 -10.00 0.37 -0.05
C LYS A 47 -10.02 -0.44 1.24
N CYS A 48 -9.00 -0.27 2.07
CA CYS A 48 -9.03 -0.84 3.40
C CYS A 48 -10.11 -0.16 4.26
N GLY A 49 -10.71 -0.93 5.18
CA GLY A 49 -11.62 -0.36 6.17
C GLY A 49 -10.89 0.63 7.08
N SER A 50 -11.63 1.48 7.79
CA SER A 50 -11.06 2.55 8.63
C SER A 50 -10.04 2.05 9.66
N ASP A 51 -10.23 0.84 10.17
CA ASP A 51 -9.36 0.16 11.14
C ASP A 51 -8.24 -0.68 10.50
N HIS A 52 -8.01 -0.55 9.20
CA HIS A 52 -7.01 -1.32 8.48
C HIS A 52 -6.09 -0.42 7.64
N ASP A 53 -4.82 -0.81 7.55
CA ASP A 53 -3.84 -0.17 6.68
C ASP A 53 -3.44 -1.09 5.54
N CYS A 54 -3.23 -0.48 4.37
CA CYS A 54 -2.72 -1.17 3.20
C CYS A 54 -1.20 -1.27 3.28
N VAL A 55 -0.71 -2.45 3.63
CA VAL A 55 0.73 -2.68 3.83
C VAL A 55 1.28 -3.68 2.85
N TYR A 56 2.59 -3.59 2.60
CA TYR A 56 3.30 -4.57 1.79
C TYR A 56 3.16 -5.97 2.38
N SER A 57 2.82 -6.92 1.54
CA SER A 57 2.69 -8.33 1.90
C SER A 57 3.81 -9.16 1.29
N THR A 58 3.88 -9.20 -0.03
CA THR A 58 4.75 -10.13 -0.77
C THR A 58 5.09 -9.56 -2.14
N THR A 59 6.24 -9.94 -2.69
CA THR A 59 6.62 -9.62 -4.06
C THR A 59 6.48 -10.86 -4.94
N ASP A 60 5.69 -10.76 -6.00
CA ASP A 60 5.69 -11.75 -7.05
C ASP A 60 6.81 -11.41 -8.04
N ILE A 61 7.93 -12.14 -7.94
CA ILE A 61 9.11 -11.91 -8.79
C ILE A 61 8.84 -12.22 -10.26
N ARG A 62 7.89 -13.11 -10.56
CA ARG A 62 7.55 -13.51 -11.93
C ARG A 62 6.81 -12.40 -12.65
N SER A 63 5.91 -11.73 -11.95
CA SER A 63 5.09 -10.64 -12.45
C SER A 63 5.71 -9.27 -12.18
N ARG A 64 6.80 -9.23 -11.41
CA ARG A 64 7.46 -7.99 -10.97
C ARG A 64 6.44 -7.06 -10.30
N MET A 65 5.76 -7.56 -9.28
CA MET A 65 4.72 -6.81 -8.57
C MET A 65 4.90 -6.92 -7.06
N PHE A 66 4.82 -5.79 -6.36
CA PHE A 66 4.82 -5.73 -4.90
C PHE A 66 3.38 -5.66 -4.40
N ARG A 67 2.85 -6.78 -3.94
CA ARG A 67 1.46 -6.91 -3.49
C ARG A 67 1.28 -6.33 -2.09
N HIS A 68 0.22 -5.55 -1.93
CA HIS A 68 -0.20 -4.99 -0.65
C HIS A 68 -1.54 -5.56 -0.20
N VAL A 69 -1.76 -5.69 1.11
CA VAL A 69 -3.00 -6.21 1.72
C VAL A 69 -3.43 -5.34 2.90
N CYS A 70 -4.73 -5.35 3.17
CA CYS A 70 -5.27 -4.73 4.37
C CYS A 70 -4.93 -5.56 5.60
N ILE A 71 -4.19 -4.97 6.53
CA ILE A 71 -3.99 -5.51 7.88
C ILE A 71 -4.70 -4.63 8.89
N ARG A 72 -5.11 -5.17 10.04
CA ARG A 72 -5.63 -4.32 11.12
C ARG A 72 -4.54 -3.36 11.60
N LYS A 73 -4.95 -2.12 11.85
CA LYS A 73 -4.16 -1.14 12.59
C LYS A 73 -3.83 -1.73 13.95
N SER A 74 -2.54 -1.85 14.27
CA SER A 74 -2.13 -2.21 15.61
C SER A 74 -2.52 -1.06 16.55
N PRO A 75 -3.14 -1.32 17.71
CA PRO A 75 -3.53 -0.28 18.66
C PRO A 75 -2.34 0.51 19.26
N LEU A 76 -1.10 0.09 18.98
CA LEU A 76 0.12 0.77 19.38
C LEU A 76 0.52 1.95 18.47
N ASP A 77 -0.14 2.14 17.32
CA ASP A 77 0.11 3.26 16.40
C ASP A 77 -0.60 4.57 16.82
N PHE A 78 -1.42 4.52 17.87
CA PHE A 78 -2.11 5.71 18.44
C PHE A 78 -1.33 6.44 19.54
N GLN A 79 -0.08 6.04 19.83
CA GLN A 79 0.68 6.54 20.99
C GLN A 79 1.86 7.46 20.62
N GLU A 80 1.76 8.28 19.58
CA GLU A 80 2.73 9.36 19.31
C GLU A 80 2.11 10.77 19.12
N PHE A 81 0.89 11.04 19.61
CA PHE A 81 0.32 12.41 19.58
C PHE A 81 -0.41 12.85 20.86
N SER A 82 0.07 12.43 22.03
CA SER A 82 -0.33 13.07 23.31
C SER A 82 0.86 13.10 24.26
N GLY A 83 1.77 14.02 23.98
CA GLY A 83 3.00 14.23 24.75
C GLY A 83 3.60 15.60 24.45
N PHE A 84 2.87 16.66 24.77
CA PHE A 84 3.49 17.95 25.07
C PHE A 84 2.62 18.65 26.12
N GLU A 85 3.11 18.61 27.36
CA GLU A 85 2.69 19.50 28.45
C GLU A 85 3.06 20.96 28.15
#